data_AF-A0A7X5VHK0-F1
#
_entry.id   AF-A0A7X5VHK0-F1
#
_cell.length_a   1.000
_cell.length_b   1.000
_cell.length_c   1.000
_cell.angle_alpha   90.00
_cell.angle_beta   90.00
_cell.angle_gamma   90.00
#
_symmetry.space_group_name_H-M   'P 1'
#
loop_
_entity.id
_entity.type
_entity.pdbx_description
1 polymer ?
#
loop_
_entity_poly.entity_id
_entity_poly.type
_entity_poly.pdbx_seq_one_letter_code
_entity_poly.pdbx_strand_id
1 'polypeptide(L)'
;MSEQLSAQTGHSPDEPRVSDLTFQEFYGAMLDRERLQVSRDEALWSEDGAPPDRQVDVLLNFGCNVRQSPHLQRDAVAVFQALGVDFAAVAGQKYCCGKIYNAFGFGDSAEQVLGKSVQRLSAYQPKRTLQWCSACEMQFSDALEPGSDINFTSESLSAYLVERLDELGDNVPWESEMKIKVLVHGHLGEHPVRDAHPGIVMELLRRIPGVEVLGYAKSPALDLCDNAGPKIATIGTDEYHAAQVELEDFLTESGADVLVTMYHGCTRELGKFASDRLTIRNYISVLATALGVANPDRFSEYWRLGDPQKVMEASRPNWTSWGITEEDALRLAHKYFVPSYATGIPDCPCNGACTRTGATWLMPHTKE
;
A
#
# COMPACT_ATOMS: atom_id res chain seq x y z
N MET A 1 24.96 -33.86 -32.48
CA MET A 1 24.80 -32.57 -33.18
C MET A 1 23.59 -31.91 -32.59
N SER A 2 23.82 -30.95 -31.70
CA SER A 2 22.79 -30.11 -31.10
C SER A 2 22.24 -29.16 -32.15
N GLU A 3 20.93 -29.15 -32.36
CA GLU A 3 20.24 -28.00 -32.92
C GLU A 3 19.63 -27.22 -31.76
N GLN A 4 20.23 -26.07 -31.47
CA GLN A 4 19.67 -25.04 -30.62
C GLN A 4 18.44 -24.45 -31.31
N LEU A 5 17.25 -24.72 -30.77
CA LEU A 5 16.10 -23.86 -30.95
C LEU A 5 16.37 -22.56 -30.20
N SER A 6 16.99 -21.60 -30.89
CA SER A 6 16.97 -20.19 -30.54
C SER A 6 15.52 -19.71 -30.63
N ALA A 7 14.81 -19.73 -29.51
CA ALA A 7 13.57 -18.98 -29.37
C ALA A 7 13.91 -17.49 -29.48
N GLN A 8 13.77 -16.93 -30.67
CA GLN A 8 13.71 -15.48 -30.85
C GLN A 8 12.42 -15.02 -30.19
N THR A 9 12.54 -14.40 -29.02
CA THR A 9 11.48 -13.67 -28.32
C THR A 9 11.10 -12.44 -29.15
N GLY A 10 10.29 -12.67 -30.19
CA GLY A 10 9.75 -11.61 -31.03
C GLY A 10 8.68 -10.84 -30.24
N HIS A 11 9.09 -9.74 -29.62
CA HIS A 11 8.15 -8.75 -29.09
C HIS A 11 7.44 -8.09 -30.28
N SER A 12 6.14 -7.81 -30.14
CA SER A 12 5.41 -7.08 -31.18
C SER A 12 6.06 -5.71 -31.39
N PRO A 13 6.19 -5.19 -32.63
CA PRO A 13 6.74 -3.85 -32.86
C PRO A 13 6.00 -2.72 -32.12
N ASP A 14 4.73 -2.97 -31.77
CA ASP A 14 3.85 -2.03 -31.06
C ASP A 14 3.80 -2.26 -29.54
N GLU A 15 4.48 -3.29 -29.03
CA GLU A 15 4.54 -3.56 -27.59
C GLU A 15 5.53 -2.59 -26.92
N PRO A 16 5.15 -1.91 -25.82
CA PRO A 16 6.07 -1.04 -25.11
C PRO A 16 7.29 -1.86 -24.63
N ARG A 17 8.48 -1.26 -24.56
CA ARG A 17 9.68 -1.91 -24.01
C ARG A 17 9.95 -1.43 -22.59
N VAL A 18 10.56 -2.26 -21.73
CA VAL A 18 10.87 -1.87 -20.35
C VAL A 18 11.75 -0.61 -20.32
N SER A 19 12.61 -0.41 -21.33
CA SER A 19 13.43 0.80 -21.48
C SER A 19 12.64 2.07 -21.81
N ASP A 20 11.44 1.92 -22.34
CA ASP A 20 10.54 3.02 -22.68
C ASP A 20 9.80 3.51 -21.42
N LEU A 21 9.86 2.73 -20.33
CA LEU A 21 9.34 3.03 -19.00
C LEU A 21 10.47 3.20 -17.97
N THR A 22 10.45 4.25 -17.17
CA THR A 22 11.45 4.46 -16.13
C THR A 22 11.08 3.76 -14.82
N PHE A 23 11.13 2.42 -14.79
CA PHE A 23 10.88 1.66 -13.54
C PHE A 23 11.78 2.09 -12.38
N GLN A 24 12.99 2.59 -12.68
CA GLN A 24 13.86 3.20 -11.68
C GLN A 24 13.19 4.43 -11.01
N GLU A 25 12.57 5.31 -11.79
CA GLU A 25 11.85 6.47 -11.26
C GLU A 25 10.58 6.04 -10.53
N PHE A 26 9.89 5.01 -11.03
CA PHE A 26 8.71 4.43 -10.38
C PHE A 26 9.03 3.92 -8.96
N TYR A 27 10.08 3.10 -8.79
CA TYR A 27 10.49 2.61 -7.48
C TYR A 27 11.15 3.71 -6.63
N GLY A 28 11.92 4.59 -7.25
CA GLY A 28 12.51 5.76 -6.59
C GLY A 28 11.45 6.67 -5.97
N ALA A 29 10.32 6.87 -6.65
CA ALA A 29 9.23 7.68 -6.15
C ALA A 29 8.51 7.07 -4.93
N MET A 30 8.59 5.75 -4.74
CA MET A 30 8.08 5.10 -3.53
C MET A 30 9.02 5.35 -2.35
N LEU A 31 10.33 5.20 -2.59
CA LEU A 31 11.39 5.47 -1.62
C LEU A 31 11.39 6.91 -1.15
N ASP A 32 11.28 7.87 -2.08
CA ASP A 32 11.25 9.29 -1.75
C ASP A 32 10.08 9.63 -0.82
N ARG A 33 8.88 9.10 -1.10
CA ARG A 33 7.69 9.30 -0.27
C ARG A 33 7.85 8.67 1.11
N GLU A 34 8.40 7.46 1.18
CA GLU A 34 8.62 6.75 2.44
C GLU A 34 9.56 7.55 3.35
N ARG A 35 10.68 8.05 2.83
CA ARG A 35 11.73 8.72 3.60
C ARG A 35 11.32 10.11 4.15
N LEU A 36 10.29 10.73 3.57
CA LEU A 36 9.64 11.89 4.19
C LEU A 36 8.74 11.50 5.37
N GLN A 37 8.20 10.29 5.37
CA GLN A 37 7.17 9.86 6.32
C GLN A 37 7.69 8.99 7.46
N VAL A 38 8.79 8.28 7.28
CA VAL A 38 9.34 7.32 8.25
C VAL A 38 10.84 7.54 8.39
N SER A 39 11.32 7.60 9.63
CA SER A 39 12.74 7.63 9.96
C SER A 39 13.39 6.25 9.80
N ARG A 40 14.72 6.21 9.71
CA ARG A 40 15.47 4.96 9.51
C ARG A 40 15.25 3.94 10.64
N ASP A 41 15.12 4.39 11.88
CA ASP A 41 14.88 3.55 13.05
C ASP A 41 13.43 3.08 13.19
N GLU A 42 12.46 3.82 12.62
CA GLU A 42 11.06 3.38 12.53
C GLU A 42 10.83 2.32 11.43
N ALA A 43 11.77 2.13 10.49
CA ALA A 43 11.68 1.16 9.40
C ALA A 43 12.11 -0.25 9.83
N LEU A 44 11.22 -0.96 10.53
CA LEU A 44 11.47 -2.31 11.08
C LEU A 44 11.25 -3.45 10.08
N TRP A 45 11.62 -3.25 8.82
CA TRP A 45 11.55 -4.25 7.75
C TRP A 45 12.85 -4.30 6.94
N SER A 46 13.18 -5.47 6.40
CA SER A 46 14.38 -5.68 5.59
C SER A 46 14.12 -5.37 4.12
N GLU A 47 14.99 -4.56 3.53
CA GLU A 47 15.03 -4.33 2.08
C GLU A 47 16.09 -5.18 1.39
N ASP A 48 17.19 -5.48 2.08
CA ASP A 48 18.40 -6.02 1.45
C ASP A 48 18.58 -7.53 1.58
N GLY A 49 17.75 -8.20 2.39
CA GLY A 49 17.52 -9.63 2.23
C GLY A 49 18.65 -10.54 2.71
N ALA A 50 19.27 -10.23 3.85
CA ALA A 50 19.93 -11.29 4.63
C ALA A 50 18.85 -11.94 5.52
N PRO A 51 18.38 -13.16 5.19
CA PRO A 51 17.53 -13.89 6.12
C PRO A 51 18.28 -14.10 7.44
N PRO A 52 17.57 -14.13 8.58
CA PRO A 52 18.21 -14.46 9.84
C PRO A 52 18.76 -15.89 9.81
N ASP A 53 19.79 -16.19 10.60
CA ASP A 53 20.35 -17.54 10.74
C ASP A 53 19.45 -18.45 11.62
N ARG A 54 18.15 -18.43 11.32
CA ARG A 54 17.11 -19.25 11.93
C ARG A 54 15.91 -19.33 11.00
N GLN A 55 15.09 -20.35 11.18
CA GLN A 55 13.76 -20.40 10.58
C GLN A 55 12.87 -19.28 11.16
N VAL A 56 12.01 -18.70 10.30
CA VAL A 56 10.98 -17.74 10.69
C VAL A 56 9.61 -18.40 10.54
N ASP A 57 8.74 -18.29 11.53
CA ASP A 57 7.39 -18.87 11.42
C ASP A 57 6.54 -18.11 10.38
N VAL A 58 6.56 -16.78 10.45
CA VAL A 58 5.81 -15.90 9.54
C VAL A 58 6.72 -14.90 8.83
N LEU A 59 6.72 -14.92 7.50
CA LEU A 59 7.35 -13.87 6.69
C LEU A 59 6.28 -12.89 6.18
N LEU A 60 6.26 -11.68 6.72
CA LEU A 60 5.38 -10.61 6.26
C LEU A 60 6.00 -9.92 5.03
N ASN A 61 5.44 -10.18 3.86
CA ASN A 61 5.82 -9.52 2.61
C ASN A 61 4.96 -8.28 2.36
N PHE A 62 5.56 -7.10 2.52
CA PHE A 62 4.92 -5.83 2.18
C PHE A 62 4.86 -5.57 0.66
N GLY A 63 5.66 -6.29 -0.12
CA GLY A 63 5.86 -6.00 -1.53
C GLY A 63 6.50 -4.63 -1.75
N CYS A 64 6.22 -4.00 -2.90
CA CYS A 64 6.90 -2.75 -3.27
C CYS A 64 6.11 -1.46 -2.99
N ASN A 65 4.78 -1.46 -3.13
CA ASN A 65 4.00 -0.22 -3.31
C ASN A 65 3.54 0.45 -2.00
N VAL A 66 3.33 -0.32 -0.93
CA VAL A 66 2.83 0.21 0.36
C VAL A 66 3.77 1.24 0.99
N ARG A 67 5.04 1.28 0.58
CA ARG A 67 6.05 2.28 0.97
C ARG A 67 5.62 3.73 0.75
N GLN A 68 4.63 3.95 -0.11
CA GLN A 68 4.03 5.28 -0.31
C GLN A 68 3.16 5.76 0.87
N SER A 69 2.68 4.84 1.70
CA SER A 69 1.89 5.08 2.91
C SER A 69 2.45 4.20 4.05
N PRO A 70 3.69 4.46 4.52
CA PRO A 70 4.46 3.55 5.35
C PRO A 70 3.97 3.45 6.80
N HIS A 71 3.06 4.32 7.24
CA HIS A 71 2.37 4.14 8.51
C HIS A 71 1.62 2.79 8.56
N LEU A 72 1.12 2.30 7.40
CA LEU A 72 0.48 1.00 7.30
C LEU A 72 1.44 -0.17 7.54
N GLN A 73 2.69 -0.05 7.08
CA GLN A 73 3.72 -1.05 7.36
C GLN A 73 4.06 -1.06 8.84
N ARG A 74 4.18 0.13 9.44
CA ARG A 74 4.45 0.27 10.87
C ARG A 74 3.32 -0.28 11.73
N ASP A 75 2.07 0.00 11.38
CA ASP A 75 0.90 -0.56 12.06
C ASP A 75 0.89 -2.09 11.96
N ALA A 76 1.16 -2.66 10.78
CA ALA A 76 1.23 -4.12 10.64
C ALA A 76 2.34 -4.75 11.49
N VAL A 77 3.54 -4.16 11.52
CA VAL A 77 4.65 -4.60 12.38
C VAL A 77 4.25 -4.51 13.86
N ALA A 78 3.69 -3.38 14.28
CA ALA A 78 3.33 -3.13 15.67
C ALA A 78 2.20 -4.06 16.14
N VAL A 79 1.20 -4.32 15.29
CA VAL A 79 0.16 -5.32 15.52
C VAL A 79 0.77 -6.71 15.71
N PHE A 80 1.69 -7.12 14.85
CA PHE A 80 2.33 -8.44 14.97
C PHE A 80 3.13 -8.58 16.27
N GLN A 81 3.86 -7.53 16.66
CA GLN A 81 4.57 -7.48 17.94
C GLN A 81 3.60 -7.56 19.13
N ALA A 82 2.50 -6.81 19.11
CA ALA A 82 1.48 -6.82 20.16
C ALA A 82 0.80 -8.19 20.29
N LEU A 83 0.56 -8.88 19.17
CA LEU A 83 -0.04 -10.23 19.14
C LEU A 83 0.98 -11.36 19.40
N GLY A 84 2.24 -11.02 19.69
CA GLY A 84 3.30 -11.97 20.01
C GLY A 84 3.65 -12.93 18.87
N VAL A 85 3.54 -12.48 17.61
CA VAL A 85 3.88 -13.28 16.43
C VAL A 85 5.40 -13.32 16.27
N ASP A 86 5.99 -14.50 16.02
CA ASP A 86 7.38 -14.60 15.55
C ASP A 86 7.45 -14.38 14.04
N PHE A 87 7.90 -13.20 13.64
CA PHE A 87 7.93 -12.80 12.23
C PHE A 87 9.22 -12.09 11.83
N ALA A 88 9.45 -12.11 10.52
CA ALA A 88 10.31 -11.16 9.83
C ALA A 88 9.47 -10.39 8.81
N ALA A 89 9.81 -9.13 8.56
CA ALA A 89 9.14 -8.31 7.57
C ALA A 89 10.09 -7.89 6.45
N VAL A 90 9.60 -7.91 5.21
CA VAL A 90 10.37 -7.53 4.02
C VAL A 90 9.59 -6.56 3.15
N ALA A 91 10.29 -5.62 2.51
CA ALA A 91 9.67 -4.63 1.63
C ALA A 91 10.61 -4.18 0.50
N GLY A 92 10.03 -3.57 -0.54
CA GLY A 92 10.77 -2.91 -1.61
C GLY A 92 10.81 -3.66 -2.92
N GLN A 93 11.56 -3.12 -3.88
CA GLN A 93 11.59 -3.60 -5.28
C GLN A 93 11.97 -5.07 -5.40
N LYS A 94 12.90 -5.55 -4.56
CA LYS A 94 13.35 -6.96 -4.54
C LYS A 94 12.22 -7.95 -4.23
N TYR A 95 11.13 -7.48 -3.60
CA TYR A 95 9.97 -8.30 -3.23
C TYR A 95 8.69 -7.93 -4.01
N CYS A 96 8.83 -7.18 -5.12
CA CYS A 96 7.72 -6.88 -6.02
C CYS A 96 7.13 -8.18 -6.62
N CYS A 97 5.81 -8.24 -6.74
CA CYS A 97 5.11 -9.39 -7.34
C CYS A 97 4.99 -9.34 -8.87
N GLY A 98 5.53 -8.31 -9.53
CA GLY A 98 5.49 -8.21 -10.98
C GLY A 98 4.18 -7.68 -11.58
N LYS A 99 3.07 -7.54 -10.84
CA LYS A 99 1.76 -7.10 -11.39
C LYS A 99 1.85 -5.84 -12.25
N ILE A 100 2.65 -4.86 -11.83
CA ILE A 100 2.80 -3.60 -12.58
C ILE A 100 3.43 -3.83 -13.97
N TYR A 101 4.33 -4.79 -14.11
CA TYR A 101 4.92 -5.15 -15.40
C TYR A 101 3.85 -5.74 -16.32
N ASN A 102 3.02 -6.67 -15.82
CA ASN A 102 1.88 -7.22 -16.56
C ASN A 102 0.90 -6.11 -17.00
N ALA A 103 0.59 -5.16 -16.13
CA ALA A 103 -0.31 -4.04 -16.45
C ALA A 103 0.20 -3.15 -17.60
N PHE A 104 1.51 -3.14 -17.86
CA PHE A 104 2.13 -2.43 -18.98
C PHE A 104 2.54 -3.34 -20.15
N GLY A 105 2.05 -4.58 -20.19
CA GLY A 105 2.33 -5.51 -21.29
C GLY A 105 3.62 -6.33 -21.13
N PHE A 106 4.37 -6.19 -20.04
CA PHE A 106 5.66 -6.86 -19.85
C PHE A 106 5.57 -8.23 -19.20
N GLY A 107 4.91 -9.19 -19.87
CA GLY A 107 4.69 -10.55 -19.34
C GLY A 107 5.99 -11.24 -18.87
N ASP A 108 6.98 -11.38 -19.75
CA ASP A 108 8.25 -12.05 -19.44
C ASP A 108 8.99 -11.40 -18.28
N SER A 109 8.95 -10.06 -18.18
CA SER A 109 9.59 -9.34 -17.08
C SER A 109 8.81 -9.51 -15.77
N ALA A 110 7.48 -9.56 -15.83
CA ALA A 110 6.64 -9.82 -14.68
C ALA A 110 6.94 -11.21 -14.08
N GLU A 111 7.05 -12.23 -14.92
CA GLU A 111 7.42 -13.59 -14.52
C GLU A 111 8.80 -13.63 -13.86
N GLN A 112 9.80 -13.00 -14.47
CA GLN A 112 11.15 -12.93 -13.90
C GLN A 112 11.20 -12.20 -12.55
N VAL A 113 10.44 -11.12 -12.41
CA VAL A 113 10.33 -10.36 -11.15
C VAL A 113 9.69 -11.22 -10.07
N LEU A 114 8.58 -11.90 -10.39
CA LEU A 114 7.87 -12.79 -9.49
C LEU A 114 8.75 -13.98 -9.07
N GLY A 115 9.39 -14.66 -10.00
CA GLY A 115 10.29 -15.79 -9.72
C GLY A 115 11.47 -15.41 -8.82
N LYS A 116 12.09 -14.24 -9.04
CA LYS A 116 13.13 -13.73 -8.14
C LYS A 116 12.59 -13.36 -6.77
N SER A 117 11.35 -12.87 -6.68
CA SER A 117 10.68 -12.58 -5.42
C SER A 117 10.45 -13.87 -4.62
N VAL A 118 9.88 -14.91 -5.26
CA VAL A 118 9.71 -16.26 -4.69
C VAL A 118 11.03 -16.84 -4.16
N GLN A 119 12.12 -16.76 -4.94
CA GLN A 119 13.44 -17.24 -4.51
C GLN A 119 13.92 -16.53 -3.25
N ARG A 120 13.74 -15.21 -3.16
CA ARG A 120 14.14 -14.42 -1.97
C ARG A 120 13.29 -14.76 -0.77
N LEU A 121 11.97 -14.90 -0.93
CA LEU A 121 11.07 -15.31 0.16
C LEU A 121 11.44 -16.72 0.66
N SER A 122 11.74 -17.64 -0.26
CA SER A 122 12.17 -19.01 0.07
C SER A 122 13.45 -19.05 0.89
N ALA A 123 14.37 -18.09 0.69
CA ALA A 123 15.63 -18.03 1.44
C ALA A 123 15.45 -17.77 2.94
N TYR A 124 14.31 -17.23 3.38
CA TYR A 124 13.95 -17.09 4.79
C TYR A 124 13.42 -18.41 5.40
N GLN A 125 13.21 -19.45 4.57
CA GLN A 125 12.63 -20.73 4.95
C GLN A 125 11.33 -20.60 5.78
N PRO A 126 10.40 -19.70 5.41
CA PRO A 126 9.23 -19.45 6.25
C PRO A 126 8.29 -20.65 6.27
N LYS A 127 7.53 -20.84 7.35
CA LYS A 127 6.37 -21.75 7.31
C LYS A 127 5.23 -21.13 6.51
N ARG A 128 4.95 -19.85 6.78
CA ARG A 128 3.91 -19.06 6.11
C ARG A 128 4.48 -17.74 5.62
N THR A 129 4.15 -17.36 4.40
CA THR A 129 4.37 -16.01 3.87
C THR A 129 3.04 -15.29 3.80
N LEU A 130 2.96 -14.11 4.41
CA LEU A 130 1.76 -13.28 4.39
C LEU A 130 1.94 -12.13 3.40
N GLN A 131 1.01 -12.00 2.48
CA GLN A 131 1.01 -10.93 1.49
C GLN A 131 0.21 -9.74 2.03
N TRP A 132 0.86 -8.60 2.19
CA TRP A 132 0.20 -7.34 2.55
C TRP A 132 -0.74 -6.86 1.44
N CYS A 133 -0.31 -7.00 0.20
CA CYS A 133 -0.95 -6.41 -0.96
C CYS A 133 -1.78 -7.46 -1.70
N SER A 134 -3.04 -7.14 -2.01
CA SER A 134 -3.90 -8.00 -2.83
C SER A 134 -3.31 -8.34 -4.20
N ALA A 135 -2.60 -7.41 -4.83
CA ALA A 135 -1.84 -7.69 -6.06
C ALA A 135 -0.72 -8.72 -5.86
N CYS A 136 -0.08 -8.73 -4.69
CA CYS A 136 0.90 -9.78 -4.37
C CYS A 136 0.17 -11.10 -4.17
N GLU A 137 -0.89 -11.11 -3.36
CA GLU A 137 -1.67 -12.32 -3.07
C GLU A 137 -2.16 -13.03 -4.34
N MET A 138 -2.70 -12.29 -5.32
CA MET A 138 -3.09 -12.86 -6.62
C MET A 138 -1.90 -13.44 -7.39
N GLN A 139 -0.82 -12.66 -7.58
CA GLN A 139 0.32 -13.14 -8.36
C GLN A 139 1.02 -14.34 -7.71
N PHE A 140 1.13 -14.35 -6.38
CA PHE A 140 1.68 -15.50 -5.66
C PHE A 140 0.72 -16.69 -5.64
N SER A 141 -0.60 -16.49 -5.53
CA SER A 141 -1.54 -17.63 -5.64
C SER A 141 -1.46 -18.32 -6.99
N ASP A 142 -1.27 -17.54 -8.06
CA ASP A 142 -1.18 -18.07 -9.43
C ASP A 142 0.17 -18.74 -9.70
N ALA A 143 1.26 -18.26 -9.09
CA ALA A 143 2.59 -18.83 -9.29
C ALA A 143 2.91 -20.03 -8.39
N LEU A 144 2.22 -20.20 -7.26
CA LEU A 144 2.47 -21.26 -6.29
C LEU A 144 1.55 -22.47 -6.47
N GLU A 145 1.23 -22.82 -7.72
CA GLU A 145 0.33 -23.92 -8.03
C GLU A 145 0.78 -25.27 -7.38
N PRO A 146 -0.18 -26.17 -7.11
CA PRO A 146 0.11 -27.49 -6.54
C PRO A 146 1.17 -28.25 -7.36
N GLY A 147 2.30 -28.58 -6.72
CA GLY A 147 3.43 -29.26 -7.36
C GLY A 147 4.69 -28.40 -7.54
N SER A 148 4.65 -27.12 -7.16
CA SER A 148 5.87 -26.31 -7.06
C SER A 148 6.81 -26.81 -5.94
N ASP A 149 8.13 -26.70 -6.12
CA ASP A 149 9.17 -27.07 -5.13
C ASP A 149 9.27 -26.07 -3.95
N ILE A 150 8.20 -25.31 -3.68
CA ILE A 150 8.19 -24.20 -2.74
C ILE A 150 7.59 -24.66 -1.42
N ASN A 151 8.38 -24.55 -0.35
CA ASN A 151 8.07 -25.15 0.96
C ASN A 151 7.34 -24.18 1.92
N PHE A 152 6.60 -23.20 1.40
CA PHE A 152 5.82 -22.25 2.21
C PHE A 152 4.44 -21.98 1.61
N THR A 153 3.47 -21.64 2.45
CA THR A 153 2.15 -21.15 1.99
C THR A 153 2.19 -19.63 1.77
N SER A 154 1.44 -19.13 0.78
CA SER A 154 1.25 -17.70 0.57
C SER A 154 -0.21 -17.33 0.85
N GLU A 155 -0.43 -16.45 1.81
CA GLU A 155 -1.75 -16.19 2.36
C GLU A 155 -2.03 -14.70 2.57
N SER A 156 -3.30 -14.35 2.76
CA SER A 156 -3.70 -12.98 3.07
C SER A 156 -3.33 -12.58 4.49
N LEU A 157 -2.78 -11.38 4.66
CA LEU A 157 -2.53 -10.80 5.98
C LEU A 157 -3.80 -10.73 6.85
N SER A 158 -4.93 -10.32 6.27
CA SER A 158 -6.19 -10.16 7.01
C SER A 158 -6.76 -11.50 7.46
N ALA A 159 -6.63 -12.55 6.64
CA ALA A 159 -7.06 -13.90 6.98
C ALA A 159 -6.24 -14.46 8.15
N TYR A 160 -4.92 -14.29 8.11
CA TYR A 160 -4.03 -14.66 9.21
C TYR A 160 -4.38 -13.91 10.50
N LEU A 161 -4.70 -12.62 10.42
CA LEU A 161 -5.09 -11.85 11.61
C LEU A 161 -6.42 -12.34 12.20
N VAL A 162 -7.39 -12.75 11.38
CA VAL A 162 -8.62 -13.39 11.88
C VAL A 162 -8.29 -14.65 12.67
N GLU A 163 -7.49 -15.56 12.09
CA GLU A 163 -7.04 -16.79 12.74
C GLU A 163 -6.32 -16.47 14.06
N ARG A 164 -5.39 -15.52 14.03
CA ARG A 164 -4.57 -15.17 15.20
C ARG A 164 -5.40 -14.58 16.35
N LEU A 165 -6.39 -13.75 16.04
CA LEU A 165 -7.31 -13.22 17.06
C LEU A 165 -8.18 -14.34 17.65
N ASP A 166 -8.65 -15.26 16.82
CA ASP A 166 -9.45 -16.41 17.26
C ASP A 166 -8.63 -17.37 18.16
N GLU A 167 -7.36 -17.61 17.84
CA GLU A 167 -6.44 -18.40 18.67
C GLU A 167 -6.20 -17.79 20.04
N LEU A 168 -6.03 -16.46 20.09
CA LEU A 168 -5.78 -15.73 21.33
C LEU A 168 -7.04 -15.62 22.19
N GLY A 169 -8.22 -15.49 21.57
CA GLY A 169 -9.51 -15.34 22.24
C GLY A 169 -9.50 -14.17 23.24
N ASP A 170 -9.87 -14.44 24.49
CA ASP A 170 -9.87 -13.43 25.56
C ASP A 170 -8.47 -12.91 25.93
N ASN A 171 -7.39 -13.54 25.44
CA ASN A 171 -6.01 -13.10 25.69
C ASN A 171 -5.50 -12.06 24.69
N VAL A 172 -6.31 -11.62 23.73
CA VAL A 172 -5.90 -10.51 22.87
C VAL A 172 -5.71 -9.25 23.75
N PRO A 173 -4.56 -8.56 23.67
CA PRO A 173 -4.24 -7.43 24.53
C PRO A 173 -4.92 -6.16 24.03
N TRP A 174 -6.24 -6.10 24.13
CA TRP A 174 -7.01 -4.91 23.80
C TRP A 174 -6.74 -3.78 24.79
N GLU A 175 -6.33 -2.62 24.30
CA GLU A 175 -6.07 -1.41 25.10
C GLU A 175 -7.20 -0.38 24.97
N SER A 176 -8.00 -0.46 23.89
CA SER A 176 -9.10 0.46 23.64
C SER A 176 -10.32 -0.22 23.04
N GLU A 177 -11.50 0.12 23.56
CA GLU A 177 -12.79 -0.20 22.92
C GLU A 177 -13.08 0.85 21.84
N MET A 178 -13.09 0.41 20.58
CA MET A 178 -13.28 1.26 19.40
C MET A 178 -14.76 1.43 19.11
N LYS A 179 -15.47 2.28 19.85
CA LYS A 179 -16.91 2.57 19.65
C LYS A 179 -17.16 3.34 18.35
N ILE A 180 -17.05 2.66 17.22
CA ILE A 180 -17.20 3.21 15.87
C ILE A 180 -18.04 2.29 14.99
N LYS A 181 -18.80 2.89 14.09
CA LYS A 181 -19.53 2.23 13.01
C LYS A 181 -18.75 2.36 11.71
N VAL A 182 -18.55 1.26 11.01
CA VAL A 182 -17.66 1.21 9.85
C VAL A 182 -18.35 0.69 8.60
N LEU A 183 -18.06 1.34 7.47
CA LEU A 183 -18.34 0.84 6.13
C LEU A 183 -17.03 0.44 5.46
N VAL A 184 -17.00 -0.71 4.81
CA VAL A 184 -15.77 -1.25 4.19
C VAL A 184 -15.74 -0.98 2.69
N HIS A 185 -14.70 -0.30 2.23
CA HIS A 185 -14.39 -0.15 0.81
C HIS A 185 -13.36 -1.19 0.36
N GLY A 186 -13.74 -1.97 -0.65
CA GLY A 186 -12.88 -2.89 -1.38
C GLY A 186 -13.24 -2.91 -2.85
N HIS A 187 -12.75 -3.91 -3.58
CA HIS A 187 -13.04 -4.12 -5.01
C HIS A 187 -13.41 -5.58 -5.25
N LEU A 188 -14.25 -5.83 -6.26
CA LEU A 188 -14.74 -7.16 -6.65
C LEU A 188 -14.60 -7.35 -8.17
N GLY A 189 -14.55 -8.60 -8.62
CA GLY A 189 -14.61 -8.99 -10.03
C GLY A 189 -13.25 -9.02 -10.76
N GLU A 190 -12.13 -8.96 -10.04
CA GLU A 190 -10.79 -9.08 -10.64
C GLU A 190 -10.20 -10.49 -10.48
N HIS A 191 -10.30 -11.08 -9.30
CA HIS A 191 -9.67 -12.36 -8.98
C HIS A 191 -10.34 -13.03 -7.77
N PRO A 192 -10.54 -14.35 -7.75
CA PRO A 192 -11.24 -15.04 -6.65
C PRO A 192 -10.66 -14.76 -5.26
N VAL A 193 -9.33 -14.73 -5.15
CA VAL A 193 -8.63 -14.42 -3.90
C VAL A 193 -8.96 -13.00 -3.41
N ARG A 194 -8.97 -12.02 -4.33
CA ARG A 194 -9.29 -10.62 -4.00
C ARG A 194 -10.77 -10.44 -3.67
N ASP A 195 -11.65 -11.14 -4.37
CA ASP A 195 -13.10 -11.08 -4.15
C ASP A 195 -13.51 -11.62 -2.77
N ALA A 196 -12.68 -12.47 -2.15
CA ALA A 196 -12.87 -12.93 -0.78
C ALA A 196 -12.49 -11.88 0.28
N HIS A 197 -11.61 -10.93 -0.04
CA HIS A 197 -11.05 -10.00 0.94
C HIS A 197 -12.09 -9.20 1.72
N PRO A 198 -13.17 -8.66 1.10
CA PRO A 198 -14.13 -7.84 1.84
C PRO A 198 -14.81 -8.61 2.97
N GLY A 199 -15.16 -9.88 2.74
CA GLY A 199 -15.71 -10.76 3.77
C GLY A 199 -14.73 -10.94 4.93
N ILE A 200 -13.47 -11.27 4.61
CA ILE A 200 -12.41 -11.50 5.60
C ILE A 200 -12.13 -10.25 6.44
N VAL A 201 -12.05 -9.08 5.81
CA VAL A 201 -11.80 -7.82 6.54
C VAL A 201 -12.99 -7.44 7.42
N MET A 202 -14.23 -7.65 6.95
CA MET A 202 -15.41 -7.44 7.80
C MET A 202 -15.40 -8.37 9.02
N GLU A 203 -15.00 -9.64 8.85
CA GLU A 203 -14.84 -10.58 9.97
C GLU A 203 -13.75 -10.16 10.96
N LEU A 204 -12.62 -9.65 10.45
CA LEU A 204 -11.55 -9.09 11.29
C LEU A 204 -12.05 -7.90 12.11
N LEU A 205 -12.75 -6.96 11.48
CA LEU A 205 -13.26 -5.77 12.15
C LEU A 205 -14.30 -6.10 13.23
N ARG A 206 -15.18 -7.10 13.01
CA ARG A 206 -16.16 -7.55 14.01
C ARG A 206 -15.55 -8.12 15.29
N ARG A 207 -14.29 -8.56 15.24
CA ARG A 207 -13.56 -9.08 16.41
C ARG A 207 -13.00 -7.97 17.29
N ILE A 208 -12.91 -6.74 16.77
CA ILE A 208 -12.41 -5.59 17.51
C ILE A 208 -13.51 -5.09 18.46
N PRO A 209 -13.27 -5.04 19.79
CA PRO A 209 -14.26 -4.58 20.75
C PRO A 209 -14.80 -3.18 20.41
N GLY A 210 -16.13 -3.05 20.34
CA GLY A 210 -16.84 -1.80 20.06
C GLY A 210 -17.05 -1.47 18.58
N VAL A 211 -16.40 -2.18 17.65
CA VAL A 211 -16.57 -1.91 16.21
C VAL A 211 -17.84 -2.55 15.68
N GLU A 212 -18.73 -1.73 15.12
CA GLU A 212 -19.94 -2.17 14.43
C GLU A 212 -19.74 -2.09 12.91
N VAL A 213 -19.76 -3.23 12.22
CA VAL A 213 -19.62 -3.27 10.76
C VAL A 213 -20.99 -3.15 10.10
N LEU A 214 -21.26 -1.99 9.48
CA LEU A 214 -22.51 -1.70 8.78
C LEU A 214 -22.60 -2.39 7.41
N GLY A 215 -21.45 -2.74 6.82
CA GLY A 215 -21.37 -3.52 5.59
C GLY A 215 -20.37 -2.97 4.59
N TYR A 216 -20.64 -3.24 3.32
CA TYR A 216 -19.79 -2.85 2.20
C TYR A 216 -20.21 -1.50 1.63
N ALA A 217 -19.26 -0.58 1.50
CA ALA A 217 -19.48 0.78 1.02
C ALA A 217 -19.83 0.81 -0.48
N LYS A 218 -20.85 1.58 -0.86
CA LYS A 218 -21.27 1.76 -2.26
C LYS A 218 -21.74 3.19 -2.48
N SER A 219 -20.97 3.98 -3.20
CA SER A 219 -21.33 5.30 -3.71
C SER A 219 -20.59 5.54 -5.04
N PRO A 220 -21.16 6.28 -5.99
CA PRO A 220 -20.48 6.66 -7.24
C PRO A 220 -19.08 7.24 -7.05
N ALA A 221 -18.86 8.10 -6.05
CA ALA A 221 -17.55 8.67 -5.76
C ALA A 221 -16.48 7.62 -5.40
N LEU A 222 -16.88 6.43 -4.92
CA LEU A 222 -15.94 5.34 -4.66
C LEU A 222 -15.42 4.68 -5.95
N ASP A 223 -16.09 4.86 -7.10
CA ASP A 223 -15.64 4.33 -8.40
C ASP A 223 -14.41 5.08 -8.94
N LEU A 224 -14.02 6.18 -8.29
CA LEU A 224 -12.73 6.86 -8.52
C LEU A 224 -11.53 6.03 -8.06
N CYS A 225 -11.75 5.01 -7.23
CA CYS A 225 -10.76 4.04 -6.81
C CYS A 225 -11.33 2.63 -7.03
N ASP A 226 -11.05 2.04 -8.19
CA ASP A 226 -11.53 0.70 -8.57
C ASP A 226 -10.38 -0.22 -9.05
N ASN A 227 -10.72 -1.37 -9.64
CA ASN A 227 -9.74 -2.33 -10.18
C ASN A 227 -8.96 -1.79 -11.40
N ALA A 228 -9.49 -0.80 -12.12
CA ALA A 228 -8.78 -0.15 -13.23
C ALA A 228 -7.72 0.84 -12.74
N GLY A 229 -7.63 1.06 -11.42
CA GLY A 229 -6.67 1.94 -10.79
C GLY A 229 -7.28 3.29 -10.40
N PRO A 230 -6.51 4.14 -9.71
CA PRO A 230 -7.04 5.40 -9.19
C PRO A 230 -7.26 6.41 -10.33
N LYS A 231 -8.54 6.72 -10.61
CA LYS A 231 -8.95 7.81 -11.51
C LYS A 231 -8.78 9.18 -10.87
N ILE A 232 -8.57 9.23 -9.56
CA ILE A 232 -8.31 10.46 -8.77
C ILE A 232 -7.14 11.27 -9.33
N ALA A 233 -6.22 10.64 -10.08
CA ALA A 233 -5.15 11.31 -10.80
C ALA A 233 -5.63 12.27 -11.89
N THR A 234 -6.75 11.96 -12.52
CA THR A 234 -7.19 12.60 -13.76
C THR A 234 -8.33 13.57 -13.55
N ILE A 235 -8.84 13.71 -12.32
CA ILE A 235 -9.97 14.58 -12.00
C ILE A 235 -9.53 16.03 -11.72
N GLY A 236 -10.40 16.99 -12.05
CA GLY A 236 -10.19 18.40 -11.77
C GLY A 236 -10.67 18.82 -10.37
N THR A 237 -10.45 20.09 -10.01
CA THR A 237 -10.85 20.66 -8.70
C THR A 237 -12.34 20.51 -8.42
N ASP A 238 -13.21 20.81 -9.39
CA ASP A 238 -14.66 20.77 -9.20
C ASP A 238 -15.15 19.33 -8.98
N GLU A 239 -14.62 18.37 -9.74
CA GLU A 239 -14.92 16.94 -9.59
C GLU A 239 -14.41 16.39 -8.27
N TYR A 240 -13.23 16.83 -7.83
CA TYR A 240 -12.70 16.50 -6.50
C TYR A 240 -13.64 16.97 -5.38
N HIS A 241 -14.11 18.22 -5.43
CA HIS A 241 -15.02 18.75 -4.40
C HIS A 241 -16.39 18.06 -4.44
N ALA A 242 -16.91 17.77 -5.63
CA ALA A 242 -18.15 17.02 -5.78
C ALA A 242 -18.04 15.62 -5.16
N ALA A 243 -16.95 14.89 -5.44
CA ALA A 243 -16.69 13.58 -4.86
C ALA A 243 -16.50 13.63 -3.34
N GLN A 244 -15.81 14.66 -2.82
CA GLN A 244 -15.64 14.85 -1.38
C GLN A 244 -16.99 15.05 -0.68
N VAL A 245 -17.84 15.95 -1.20
CA VAL A 245 -19.17 16.20 -0.63
C VAL A 245 -20.04 14.95 -0.69
N GLU A 246 -20.03 14.23 -1.81
CA GLU A 246 -20.78 12.98 -1.94
C GLU A 246 -20.34 11.94 -0.89
N LEU A 247 -19.03 11.78 -0.67
CA LEU A 247 -18.51 10.85 0.35
C LEU A 247 -18.85 11.27 1.78
N GLU A 248 -18.83 12.57 2.07
CA GLU A 248 -19.23 13.14 3.37
C GLU A 248 -20.72 12.89 3.66
N ASP A 249 -21.58 13.14 2.67
CA ASP A 249 -23.02 12.94 2.77
C ASP A 249 -23.33 11.43 2.85
N PHE A 250 -22.68 10.59 2.04
CA PHE A 250 -22.81 9.13 2.11
C PHE A 250 -22.46 8.56 3.49
N LEU A 251 -21.35 9.02 4.09
CA LEU A 251 -20.94 8.56 5.42
C LEU A 251 -21.96 9.00 6.49
N THR A 252 -22.46 10.23 6.38
CA THR A 252 -23.47 10.78 7.29
C THR A 252 -24.81 10.04 7.18
N GLU A 253 -25.32 9.83 5.96
CA GLU A 253 -26.61 9.19 5.69
C GLU A 253 -26.63 7.71 6.07
N SER A 254 -25.48 7.03 5.92
CA SER A 254 -25.34 5.64 6.36
C SER A 254 -25.22 5.49 7.88
N GLY A 255 -24.96 6.58 8.60
CA GLY A 255 -24.68 6.56 10.04
C GLY A 255 -23.35 5.89 10.39
N ALA A 256 -22.42 5.82 9.45
CA ALA A 256 -21.07 5.34 9.68
C ALA A 256 -20.20 6.46 10.27
N ASP A 257 -19.23 6.09 11.12
CA ASP A 257 -18.22 7.02 11.64
C ASP A 257 -16.96 7.00 10.76
N VAL A 258 -16.65 5.87 10.12
CA VAL A 258 -15.41 5.65 9.38
C VAL A 258 -15.64 4.85 8.11
N LEU A 259 -15.10 5.34 6.99
CA LEU A 259 -14.89 4.55 5.78
C LEU A 259 -13.57 3.77 5.91
N VAL A 260 -13.67 2.46 6.09
CA VAL A 260 -12.51 1.57 6.23
C VAL A 260 -12.08 1.05 4.87
N THR A 261 -10.84 1.35 4.50
CA THR A 261 -10.19 0.86 3.28
C THR A 261 -9.39 -0.41 3.54
N MET A 262 -9.29 -1.24 2.51
CA MET A 262 -8.57 -2.52 2.60
C MET A 262 -7.18 -2.45 1.95
N TYR A 263 -7.09 -1.81 0.80
CA TYR A 263 -5.86 -1.75 0.02
C TYR A 263 -5.12 -0.45 0.30
N HIS A 264 -3.79 -0.51 0.45
CA HIS A 264 -2.97 0.69 0.70
C HIS A 264 -3.12 1.77 -0.40
N GLY A 265 -3.38 1.35 -1.65
CA GLY A 265 -3.73 2.28 -2.73
C GLY A 265 -5.03 3.03 -2.45
N CYS A 266 -6.08 2.33 -2.02
CA CYS A 266 -7.35 2.96 -1.62
C CYS A 266 -7.14 3.91 -0.43
N THR A 267 -6.40 3.51 0.60
CA THR A 267 -6.10 4.37 1.75
C THR A 267 -5.41 5.66 1.30
N ARG A 268 -4.37 5.55 0.47
CA ARG A 268 -3.61 6.68 -0.03
C ARG A 268 -4.42 7.61 -0.92
N GLU A 269 -5.26 7.07 -1.79
CA GLU A 269 -5.97 7.88 -2.78
C GLU A 269 -7.29 8.42 -2.24
N LEU A 270 -8.11 7.59 -1.59
CA LEU A 270 -9.35 8.06 -0.96
C LEU A 270 -9.07 8.93 0.26
N GLY A 271 -8.00 8.66 1.03
CA GLY A 271 -7.60 9.47 2.18
C GLY A 271 -7.37 10.95 1.86
N LYS A 272 -7.14 11.28 0.58
CA LYS A 272 -7.04 12.68 0.12
C LYS A 272 -8.33 13.45 0.30
N PHE A 273 -9.49 12.79 0.21
CA PHE A 273 -10.81 13.38 0.45
C PHE A 273 -11.14 13.54 1.93
N ALA A 274 -10.34 12.97 2.85
CA ALA A 274 -10.64 13.03 4.28
C ALA A 274 -10.81 14.47 4.78
N SER A 275 -11.77 14.65 5.68
CA SER A 275 -12.15 15.94 6.25
C SER A 275 -12.68 15.75 7.68
N ASP A 276 -13.08 16.84 8.34
CA ASP A 276 -13.71 16.77 9.66
C ASP A 276 -15.05 16.00 9.63
N ARG A 277 -15.67 15.83 8.45
CA ARG A 277 -16.91 15.07 8.24
C ARG A 277 -16.68 13.68 7.63
N LEU A 278 -15.47 13.38 7.19
CA LEU A 278 -15.14 12.14 6.47
C LEU A 278 -13.85 11.55 7.03
N THR A 279 -13.99 10.56 7.90
CA THR A 279 -12.85 9.78 8.41
C THR A 279 -12.60 8.57 7.52
N ILE A 280 -11.38 8.44 7.01
CA ILE A 280 -10.94 7.30 6.21
C ILE A 280 -9.76 6.65 6.93
N ARG A 281 -9.82 5.33 7.14
CA ARG A 281 -8.73 4.56 7.79
C ARG A 281 -8.52 3.23 7.08
N ASN A 282 -7.32 2.68 7.16
CA ASN A 282 -7.11 1.29 6.76
C ASN A 282 -7.54 0.34 7.90
N TYR A 283 -7.99 -0.87 7.57
CA TYR A 283 -8.35 -1.86 8.59
C TYR A 283 -7.21 -2.15 9.57
N ILE A 284 -5.95 -2.15 9.11
CA ILE A 284 -4.82 -2.42 9.99
C ILE A 284 -4.66 -1.32 11.06
N SER A 285 -4.94 -0.07 10.71
CA SER A 285 -4.85 1.06 11.63
C SER A 285 -6.00 1.07 12.63
N VAL A 286 -7.18 0.57 12.25
CA VAL A 286 -8.29 0.33 13.20
C VAL A 286 -7.86 -0.73 14.23
N LEU A 287 -7.30 -1.85 13.79
CA LEU A 287 -6.78 -2.90 14.68
C LEU A 287 -5.64 -2.39 15.56
N ALA A 288 -4.66 -1.68 15.00
CA ALA A 288 -3.54 -1.10 15.74
C ALA A 288 -4.01 -0.11 16.80
N THR A 289 -5.07 0.67 16.52
CA THR A 289 -5.64 1.61 17.50
C THR A 289 -6.28 0.85 18.66
N ALA A 290 -7.04 -0.21 18.38
CA ALA A 290 -7.67 -1.03 19.41
C ALA A 290 -6.64 -1.75 20.31
N LEU A 291 -5.49 -2.12 19.74
CA LEU A 291 -4.36 -2.71 20.46
C LEU A 291 -3.45 -1.66 21.13
N GLY A 292 -3.74 -0.37 20.99
CA GLY A 292 -2.93 0.70 21.60
C GLY A 292 -1.55 0.93 20.96
N VAL A 293 -1.32 0.42 19.74
CA VAL A 293 -0.01 0.44 19.05
C VAL A 293 -0.05 1.17 17.69
N ALA A 294 -1.10 1.95 17.43
CA ALA A 294 -1.22 2.73 16.19
C ALA A 294 -0.09 3.75 16.02
N ASN A 295 0.35 3.92 14.78
CA ASN A 295 1.34 4.91 14.38
C ASN A 295 0.66 6.09 13.68
N PRO A 296 1.27 7.29 13.70
CA PRO A 296 0.71 8.45 13.02
C PRO A 296 0.58 8.24 11.50
N ASP A 297 -0.60 8.54 10.95
CA ASP A 297 -0.85 8.60 9.51
C ASP A 297 -0.28 9.91 8.92
N ARG A 298 1.05 9.95 8.85
CA ARG A 298 1.81 11.07 8.30
C ARG A 298 1.50 11.34 6.83
N PHE A 299 1.02 10.33 6.08
CA PHE A 299 0.59 10.56 4.69
C PHE A 299 -0.55 11.57 4.67
N SER A 300 -1.61 11.29 5.41
CA SER A 300 -2.80 12.13 5.46
C SER A 300 -2.54 13.45 6.17
N GLU A 301 -1.71 13.46 7.23
CA GLU A 301 -1.28 14.70 7.89
C GLU A 301 -0.57 15.64 6.92
N TYR A 302 0.43 15.14 6.20
CA TYR A 302 1.19 15.96 5.24
C TYR A 302 0.33 16.40 4.06
N TRP A 303 -0.57 15.54 3.58
CA TRP A 303 -1.53 15.91 2.54
C TRP A 303 -2.43 17.07 2.99
N ARG A 304 -2.93 17.05 4.23
CA ARG A 304 -3.78 18.11 4.79
C ARG A 304 -3.05 19.43 5.04
N LEU A 305 -1.72 19.41 5.24
CA LEU A 305 -0.96 20.65 5.41
C LEU A 305 -1.05 21.55 4.16
N GLY A 306 -1.15 20.96 2.98
CA GLY A 306 -1.31 21.67 1.71
C GLY A 306 -0.18 22.66 1.38
N ASP A 307 0.94 22.58 2.09
CA ASP A 307 2.05 23.53 2.04
C ASP A 307 3.37 22.77 2.11
N PRO A 308 4.20 22.79 1.05
CA PRO A 308 5.42 22.01 1.01
C PRO A 308 6.48 22.46 2.01
N GLN A 309 6.50 23.73 2.45
CA GLN A 309 7.40 24.18 3.51
C GLN A 309 7.00 23.53 4.84
N LYS A 310 5.71 23.57 5.18
CA LYS A 310 5.20 22.92 6.40
C LYS A 310 5.41 21.40 6.38
N VAL A 311 5.22 20.76 5.23
CA VAL A 311 5.48 19.31 5.08
C VAL A 311 6.97 19.01 5.29
N MET A 312 7.87 19.78 4.67
CA MET A 312 9.32 19.63 4.85
C MET A 312 9.72 19.79 6.32
N GLU A 313 9.19 20.81 7.00
CA GLU A 313 9.47 21.08 8.40
C GLU A 313 8.94 19.97 9.31
N ALA A 314 7.68 19.54 9.12
CA ALA A 314 7.06 18.47 9.90
C ALA A 314 7.76 17.11 9.70
N SER A 315 8.30 16.86 8.50
CA SER A 315 9.01 15.62 8.16
C SER A 315 10.49 15.61 8.53
N ARG A 316 11.02 16.70 9.11
CA ARG A 316 12.46 16.88 9.40
C ARG A 316 13.14 15.73 10.12
N PRO A 317 12.60 15.16 11.20
CA PRO A 317 13.22 14.01 11.87
C PRO A 317 13.39 12.79 10.94
N ASN A 318 12.46 12.59 10.00
CA ASN A 318 12.47 11.44 9.11
C ASN A 318 13.55 11.59 8.05
N TRP A 319 13.50 12.64 7.24
CA TRP A 319 14.39 12.77 6.07
C TRP A 319 15.85 13.02 6.48
N THR A 320 16.09 13.67 7.62
CA THR A 320 17.46 13.85 8.16
C THR A 320 18.11 12.50 8.50
N SER A 321 17.35 11.55 9.06
CA SER A 321 17.85 10.20 9.36
C SER A 321 18.30 9.42 8.11
N TRP A 322 17.80 9.82 6.93
CA TRP A 322 18.18 9.28 5.63
C TRP A 322 19.31 10.05 4.94
N GLY A 323 19.80 11.13 5.53
CA GLY A 323 20.83 11.99 4.93
C GLY A 323 20.31 12.86 3.79
N ILE A 324 19.01 13.10 3.71
CA ILE A 324 18.40 13.99 2.72
C ILE A 324 18.68 15.44 3.13
N THR A 325 18.95 16.31 2.17
CA THR A 325 19.17 17.75 2.41
C THR A 325 17.84 18.47 2.58
N GLU A 326 17.84 19.64 3.21
CA GLU A 326 16.62 20.46 3.32
C GLU A 326 16.07 20.87 1.94
N GLU A 327 16.95 21.21 1.00
CA GLU A 327 16.59 21.55 -0.39
C GLU A 327 15.90 20.37 -1.08
N ASP A 328 16.46 19.17 -0.97
CA ASP A 328 15.85 17.96 -1.52
C ASP A 328 14.52 17.65 -0.82
N ALA A 329 14.45 17.74 0.51
CA ALA A 329 13.23 17.48 1.25
C ALA A 329 12.11 18.43 0.82
N LEU A 330 12.40 19.73 0.63
CA LEU A 330 11.44 20.69 0.11
C LEU A 330 10.99 20.34 -1.32
N ARG A 331 11.92 19.95 -2.19
CA ARG A 331 11.60 19.46 -3.55
C ARG A 331 10.68 18.22 -3.51
N LEU A 332 10.95 17.26 -2.63
CA LEU A 332 10.14 16.05 -2.47
C LEU A 332 8.76 16.36 -1.88
N ALA A 333 8.68 17.25 -0.89
CA ALA A 333 7.41 17.72 -0.32
C ALA A 333 6.54 18.38 -1.40
N HIS A 334 7.12 19.26 -2.22
CA HIS A 334 6.43 19.86 -3.37
C HIS A 334 5.98 18.81 -4.39
N LYS A 335 6.85 17.83 -4.70
CA LYS A 335 6.56 16.78 -5.68
C LYS A 335 5.47 15.81 -5.23
N TYR A 336 5.29 15.57 -3.93
CA TYR A 336 4.48 14.44 -3.42
C TYR A 336 3.33 14.79 -2.49
N PHE A 337 3.27 15.99 -1.92
CA PHE A 337 2.26 16.37 -0.93
C PHE A 337 1.55 17.69 -1.26
N VAL A 338 1.71 18.20 -2.48
CA VAL A 338 1.03 19.41 -2.95
C VAL A 338 -0.02 19.03 -3.98
N PRO A 339 -1.33 19.14 -3.65
CA PRO A 339 -2.39 18.81 -4.58
C PRO A 339 -2.33 19.69 -5.85
N SER A 340 -2.65 19.10 -6.99
CA SER A 340 -2.71 19.80 -8.28
C SER A 340 -3.71 20.97 -8.27
N TYR A 341 -4.78 20.85 -7.49
CA TYR A 341 -5.82 21.86 -7.30
C TYR A 341 -5.48 22.96 -6.28
N ALA A 342 -4.38 22.84 -5.54
CA ALA A 342 -4.03 23.84 -4.54
C ALA A 342 -3.66 25.19 -5.21
N THR A 343 -4.20 26.29 -4.67
CA THR A 343 -3.93 27.66 -5.13
C THR A 343 -3.03 28.38 -4.12
N GLY A 344 -2.22 29.34 -4.58
CA GLY A 344 -1.34 30.13 -3.70
C GLY A 344 -0.13 29.38 -3.13
N ILE A 345 0.30 28.28 -3.77
CA ILE A 345 1.48 27.51 -3.37
C ILE A 345 2.77 28.25 -3.75
N PRO A 346 3.77 28.36 -2.85
CA PRO A 346 5.09 28.93 -3.19
C PRO A 346 5.74 28.21 -4.37
N ASP A 347 6.47 28.94 -5.21
CA ASP A 347 7.17 28.35 -6.35
C ASP A 347 8.13 27.22 -5.92
N CYS A 348 8.08 26.09 -6.62
CA CYS A 348 9.01 24.99 -6.42
C CYS A 348 10.45 25.48 -6.64
N PRO A 349 11.43 25.10 -5.80
CA PRO A 349 12.85 25.32 -6.08
C PRO A 349 13.32 24.77 -7.44
N CYS A 350 12.56 23.80 -7.97
CA CYS A 350 12.76 23.21 -9.29
C CYS A 350 12.23 24.05 -10.46
N ASN A 351 11.68 25.25 -10.24
CA ASN A 351 11.13 26.14 -11.27
C ASN A 351 10.13 25.46 -12.24
N GLY A 352 9.27 24.58 -11.73
CA GLY A 352 8.27 23.87 -12.54
C GLY A 352 8.78 22.62 -13.27
N ALA A 353 10.03 22.20 -13.06
CA ALA A 353 10.55 20.94 -13.61
C ALA A 353 9.97 19.67 -12.95
N CYS A 354 9.29 19.80 -11.80
CA CYS A 354 8.54 18.71 -11.18
C CYS A 354 7.03 18.94 -11.34
N THR A 355 6.29 17.87 -11.66
CA THR A 355 4.83 17.94 -11.71
C THR A 355 4.26 18.02 -10.28
N ARG A 356 3.30 18.93 -10.06
CA ARG A 356 2.46 18.95 -8.84
C ARG A 356 1.74 17.61 -8.70
N THR A 357 1.39 17.19 -7.48
CA THR A 357 0.67 15.91 -7.35
C THR A 357 -0.75 15.98 -7.87
N GLY A 358 -0.95 15.33 -9.02
CA GLY A 358 -2.24 14.82 -9.51
C GLY A 358 -2.06 13.39 -10.01
N ALA A 359 -1.35 12.55 -9.26
CA ALA A 359 -1.05 11.14 -9.59
C ALA A 359 -0.45 10.84 -10.99
N THR A 360 0.25 11.80 -11.59
CA THR A 360 1.03 11.63 -12.83
C THR A 360 2.12 10.56 -12.74
N TRP A 361 2.62 10.25 -11.54
CA TRP A 361 3.76 9.33 -11.34
C TRP A 361 3.38 7.84 -11.26
N LEU A 362 2.08 7.50 -11.21
CA LEU A 362 1.64 6.10 -11.26
C LEU A 362 1.64 5.53 -12.68
N MET A 363 1.81 6.40 -13.68
CA MET A 363 2.11 6.00 -15.04
C MET A 363 3.60 6.23 -15.29
N PRO A 364 4.41 5.18 -15.48
CA PRO A 364 5.76 5.35 -15.96
C PRO A 364 5.66 6.11 -17.30
N HIS A 365 6.42 7.20 -17.41
CA HIS A 365 6.42 8.01 -18.63
C HIS A 365 6.86 7.12 -19.78
N THR A 366 5.95 6.80 -20.70
CA THR A 366 6.33 6.34 -22.03
C THR A 366 7.06 7.51 -22.68
N LYS A 367 8.32 7.33 -23.06
CA LYS A 367 9.01 8.32 -23.90
C LYS A 367 8.16 8.53 -25.16
N GLU A 368 7.63 9.75 -25.32
CA GLU A 368 7.09 10.22 -26.59
C GLU A 368 8.18 10.24 -27.68
#